data_AF-A0A444Y0L4-F1
#
_entry.id   AF-A0A444Y0L4-F1
#
_cell.length_a   1.000
_cell.length_b   1.000
_cell.length_c   1.000
_cell.angle_alpha   90.00
_cell.angle_beta   90.00
_cell.angle_gamma   90.00
#
_symmetry.space_group_name_H-M   'P 1'
#
loop_
_entity.id
_entity.type
_entity.pdbx_description
1 polymer ?
#
loop_
_entity_poly.entity_id
_entity_poly.type
_entity_poly.pdbx_seq_one_letter_code
_entity_poly.pdbx_strand_id
1 'polypeptide(L)'
;MWCSKAALQKKYSSMVEWLNKRHQSRLDNNNESESSSFPTFESTSSFLTRFSNLKSSIESQLTHSHSLSFSNPSQLKSYFKKISASISHLEKLVAENSYFLSSYNIRSSLKTIADLKHTLENLISQLLPKKKFSFKNKAATKKDTTNNNNNNTVTP
;
A
#
# COMPACT_ATOMS: atom_id res chain seq x y z
N MET A 1 2.45 45.92 -38.03
CA MET A 1 2.81 45.93 -36.60
C MET A 1 2.71 44.52 -36.05
N TRP A 2 3.83 43.82 -35.85
CA TRP A 2 3.84 42.51 -35.16
C TRP A 2 3.78 42.72 -33.66
N CYS A 3 2.90 42.00 -32.96
CA CYS A 3 2.90 41.99 -31.50
C CYS A 3 4.24 41.43 -31.00
N SER A 4 4.97 42.22 -30.21
CA SER A 4 6.23 41.78 -29.62
C SER A 4 6.00 40.57 -28.72
N LYS A 5 6.90 39.60 -28.77
CA LYS A 5 6.85 38.34 -28.00
C LYS A 5 6.65 38.60 -26.49
N ALA A 6 7.17 39.72 -26.00
CA ALA A 6 6.97 40.21 -24.63
C ALA A 6 5.50 40.55 -24.29
N ALA A 7 4.76 41.16 -25.22
CA ALA A 7 3.36 41.49 -25.02
C ALA A 7 2.47 40.24 -24.99
N LEU A 8 2.82 39.22 -25.77
CA LEU A 8 2.13 37.94 -25.75
C LEU A 8 2.38 37.17 -24.45
N GLN A 9 3.64 37.16 -23.97
CA GLN A 9 4.00 36.55 -22.68
C GLN A 9 3.30 37.24 -21.52
N LYS A 10 3.25 38.58 -21.51
CA LYS A 10 2.51 39.33 -20.47
C LYS A 10 1.03 38.97 -20.45
N LYS A 11 0.38 38.87 -21.62
CA LYS A 11 -1.02 38.45 -21.72
C LYS A 11 -1.23 37.01 -21.23
N TYR A 12 -0.32 36.09 -21.57
CA TYR A 12 -0.37 34.71 -21.09
C TYR A 12 -0.23 34.65 -19.57
N SER A 13 0.76 35.32 -18.99
CA SER A 13 0.96 35.34 -17.54
C SER A 13 -0.24 35.95 -16.81
N SER A 14 -0.79 37.06 -17.31
CA SER A 14 -2.02 37.64 -16.74
C SER A 14 -3.20 36.67 -16.85
N MET A 15 -3.36 35.97 -17.97
CA MET A 15 -4.43 34.98 -18.14
C MET A 15 -4.29 33.83 -17.13
N VAL A 16 -3.08 33.31 -16.94
CA VAL A 16 -2.79 32.25 -15.96
C VAL A 16 -3.06 32.73 -14.53
N GLU A 17 -2.66 33.96 -14.20
CA GLU A 17 -2.90 34.57 -12.89
C GLU A 17 -4.41 34.70 -12.60
N TRP A 18 -5.21 35.15 -13.58
CA TRP A 18 -6.67 35.24 -13.46
C TRP A 18 -7.32 33.87 -13.27
N LEU A 19 -6.87 32.84 -14.00
CA LEU A 19 -7.35 31.47 -13.82
C LEU A 19 -7.03 30.93 -12.42
N ASN A 20 -5.82 31.19 -11.93
CA ASN A 20 -5.40 30.78 -10.59
C ASN A 20 -6.19 31.51 -9.50
N LYS A 21 -6.40 32.83 -9.64
CA LYS A 21 -7.20 33.63 -8.70
C LYS A 21 -8.66 33.14 -8.62
N ARG A 22 -9.24 32.73 -9.77
CA ARG A 22 -10.58 32.11 -9.82
C ARG A 22 -10.63 30.76 -9.11
N HIS A 23 -9.55 29.97 -9.16
CA HIS A 23 -9.46 28.71 -8.45
C HIS A 23 -9.39 28.94 -6.93
N GLN A 24 -8.54 29.88 -6.47
CA GLN A 24 -8.41 30.20 -5.04
C GLN A 24 -9.72 30.71 -4.43
N SER A 25 -10.45 31.59 -5.13
CA SER A 25 -11.76 32.07 -4.68
C SER A 25 -12.79 30.94 -4.48
N ARG A 26 -12.68 29.82 -5.20
CA ARG A 26 -13.56 28.64 -4.98
C ARG A 26 -13.16 27.83 -3.75
N LEU A 27 -11.87 27.81 -3.40
CA LEU A 27 -11.38 27.13 -2.21
C LEU A 27 -11.73 27.92 -0.94
N ASP A 28 -11.60 29.25 -0.96
CA ASP A 28 -11.92 30.11 0.18
C ASP A 28 -13.41 30.08 0.55
N ASN A 29 -14.30 30.06 -0.45
CA ASN A 29 -15.76 29.93 -0.21
C ASN A 29 -16.18 28.55 0.34
N ASN A 30 -15.33 27.52 0.21
CA ASN A 30 -15.64 26.18 0.69
C ASN A 30 -15.25 25.99 2.17
N ASN A 31 -14.37 26.84 2.71
CA ASN A 31 -13.94 26.78 4.12
C ASN A 31 -14.91 27.51 5.08
N GLU A 32 -15.65 28.52 4.60
CA GLU A 32 -16.61 29.29 5.43
C GLU A 32 -17.97 28.59 5.63
N SER A 33 -18.14 27.35 5.16
CA SER A 33 -19.40 26.59 5.25
C SER A 33 -19.40 25.43 6.26
N GLU A 34 -18.39 25.35 7.14
CA GLU A 34 -18.24 24.33 8.21
C GLU A 34 -19.21 24.52 9.42
N SER A 35 -20.41 25.07 9.19
CA SER A 35 -21.46 25.15 10.22
C SER A 35 -22.84 24.84 9.63
N SER A 36 -22.99 23.63 9.08
CA SER A 36 -24.31 23.08 8.82
C SER A 36 -24.32 21.59 9.17
N SER A 37 -25.19 21.23 10.12
CA SER A 37 -25.35 19.89 10.70
C SER A 37 -26.01 18.87 9.75
N PHE A 38 -25.92 19.09 8.43
CA PHE A 38 -26.40 18.15 7.42
C PHE A 38 -25.23 17.27 6.97
N PRO A 39 -25.45 15.97 6.70
CA PRO A 39 -24.41 15.15 6.08
C PRO A 39 -24.05 15.82 4.75
N THR A 40 -22.87 16.43 4.69
CA THR A 40 -22.34 17.00 3.44
C THR A 40 -22.24 15.83 2.46
N PHE A 41 -23.16 15.82 1.50
CA PHE A 41 -23.16 14.81 0.46
C PHE A 41 -21.83 14.92 -0.29
N GLU A 42 -21.02 13.89 -0.14
CA GLU A 42 -19.73 13.82 -0.82
C GLU A 42 -19.97 13.78 -2.32
N SER A 43 -19.30 14.65 -3.07
CA SER A 43 -19.36 14.62 -4.52
C SER A 43 -18.53 13.45 -5.02
N THR A 44 -18.93 12.81 -6.13
CA THR A 44 -18.15 11.70 -6.72
C THR A 44 -16.67 12.07 -6.93
N SER A 45 -16.37 13.32 -7.30
CA SER A 45 -15.00 13.81 -7.47
C SER A 45 -14.19 13.83 -6.16
N SER A 46 -14.79 14.24 -5.05
CA SER A 46 -14.08 14.32 -3.77
C SER A 46 -13.92 12.93 -3.15
N PHE A 47 -14.92 12.04 -3.28
CA PHE A 47 -14.73 10.61 -3.05
C PHE A 47 -13.54 10.04 -3.84
N LEU A 48 -13.48 10.25 -5.16
CA LEU A 48 -12.41 9.71 -6.01
C LEU A 48 -11.03 10.26 -5.61
N THR A 49 -10.97 11.54 -5.22
CA THR A 49 -9.74 12.18 -4.74
C THR A 49 -9.27 11.54 -3.44
N ARG A 50 -10.16 11.41 -2.44
CA ARG A 50 -9.83 10.75 -1.16
C ARG A 50 -9.43 9.29 -1.37
N PHE A 51 -10.17 8.56 -2.20
CA PHE A 51 -9.88 7.17 -2.56
C PHE A 51 -8.49 7.03 -3.18
N SER A 52 -8.16 7.88 -4.16
CA SER A 52 -6.85 7.88 -4.81
C SER A 52 -5.72 8.22 -3.84
N ASN A 53 -5.92 9.21 -2.96
CA ASN A 53 -4.91 9.59 -1.97
C ASN A 53 -4.63 8.46 -0.97
N LEU A 54 -5.67 7.82 -0.44
CA LEU A 54 -5.55 6.67 0.45
C LEU A 54 -4.87 5.49 -0.27
N LYS A 55 -5.29 5.20 -1.51
CA LYS A 55 -4.66 4.18 -2.35
C LYS A 55 -3.16 4.43 -2.51
N SER A 56 -2.75 5.62 -2.96
CA SER A 56 -1.34 5.97 -3.15
C SER A 56 -0.55 5.92 -1.84
N SER A 57 -1.16 6.30 -0.72
CA SER A 57 -0.54 6.19 0.61
C SER A 57 -0.26 4.73 0.98
N ILE A 58 -1.23 3.83 0.75
CA ILE A 58 -1.06 2.38 1.00
C ILE A 58 0.01 1.80 0.06
N GLU A 59 -0.01 2.14 -1.22
CA GLU A 59 1.00 1.69 -2.19
C GLU A 59 2.41 2.16 -1.79
N SER A 60 2.55 3.40 -1.32
CA SER A 60 3.83 3.90 -0.80
C SER A 60 4.29 3.17 0.46
N GLN A 61 3.37 2.74 1.34
CA GLN A 61 3.71 1.95 2.52
C GLN A 61 4.16 0.53 2.12
N LEU A 62 3.49 -0.07 1.14
CA LEU A 62 3.86 -1.38 0.60
C LEU A 62 5.24 -1.35 -0.05
N THR A 63 5.56 -0.34 -0.86
CA THR A 63 6.90 -0.20 -1.47
C THR A 63 7.97 0.08 -0.41
N HIS A 64 7.67 0.87 0.61
CA HIS A 64 8.59 1.11 1.72
C HIS A 64 8.91 -0.20 2.49
N SER A 65 7.92 -1.08 2.66
CA SER A 65 8.13 -2.38 3.32
C SER A 65 9.08 -3.31 2.57
N HIS A 66 9.13 -3.22 1.23
CA HIS A 66 10.09 -3.98 0.43
C HIS A 66 11.54 -3.53 0.64
N SER A 67 11.75 -2.23 0.87
CA SER A 67 13.08 -1.65 1.07
C SER A 67 13.57 -1.82 2.51
N LEU A 68 12.66 -1.76 3.46
CA LEU A 68 13.00 -1.83 4.88
C LEU A 68 13.18 -3.29 5.30
N SER A 69 14.42 -3.77 5.27
CA SER A 69 14.81 -5.03 5.90
C SER A 69 14.66 -4.88 7.42
N PHE A 70 13.43 -5.05 7.92
CA PHE A 70 13.14 -4.94 9.34
C PHE A 70 13.86 -6.07 10.08
N SER A 71 14.90 -5.72 10.84
CA SER A 71 15.67 -6.65 11.66
C SER A 71 14.82 -7.37 12.72
N ASN A 72 13.65 -6.82 13.05
CA ASN A 72 12.72 -7.37 14.04
C ASN A 72 11.36 -7.77 13.43
N PRO A 73 10.96 -9.05 13.49
CA PRO A 73 9.70 -9.53 12.91
C PRO A 73 8.45 -8.99 13.62
N SER A 74 8.56 -8.57 14.89
CA SER A 74 7.46 -7.98 15.65
C SER A 74 7.06 -6.60 15.12
N GLN A 75 8.04 -5.76 14.78
CA GLN A 75 7.84 -4.44 14.20
C GLN A 75 7.20 -4.56 12.82
N LEU A 76 7.68 -5.52 12.03
CA LEU A 76 7.13 -5.81 10.70
C LEU A 76 5.65 -6.26 10.77
N LYS A 77 5.31 -7.13 11.73
CA LYS A 77 3.91 -7.54 11.95
C LYS A 77 3.02 -6.36 12.36
N SER A 78 3.52 -5.47 13.21
CA SER A 78 2.81 -4.24 13.58
C SER A 78 2.60 -3.31 12.38
N TYR A 79 3.62 -3.19 11.51
CA TYR A 79 3.54 -2.41 10.28
C TYR A 79 2.48 -2.96 9.31
N PHE A 80 2.47 -4.26 9.06
CA PHE A 80 1.44 -4.89 8.23
C PHE A 80 0.03 -4.77 8.84
N LYS A 81 -0.11 -4.81 10.16
CA LYS A 81 -1.39 -4.53 10.83
C LYS A 81 -1.88 -3.11 10.57
N LYS A 82 -0.98 -2.12 10.55
CA LYS A 82 -1.33 -0.72 10.19
C LYS A 82 -1.81 -0.63 8.75
N ILE A 83 -1.10 -1.25 7.80
CA ILE A 83 -1.53 -1.29 6.39
C ILE A 83 -2.90 -1.97 6.27
N SER A 84 -3.11 -3.10 6.94
CA SER A 84 -4.40 -3.79 6.95
C SER A 84 -5.54 -2.89 7.47
N ALA A 85 -5.29 -2.10 8.52
CA ALA A 85 -6.28 -1.15 9.03
C ALA A 85 -6.59 -0.04 8.01
N SER A 86 -5.57 0.47 7.30
CA SER A 86 -5.76 1.45 6.22
C SER A 86 -6.60 0.89 5.06
N ILE A 87 -6.41 -0.38 4.69
CA ILE A 87 -7.23 -1.05 3.67
C ILE A 87 -8.68 -1.18 4.16
N SER A 88 -8.91 -1.59 5.41
CA SER A 88 -10.26 -1.66 5.97
C SER A 88 -10.94 -0.29 6.07
N HIS A 89 -10.17 0.77 6.31
CA HIS A 89 -10.68 2.14 6.24
C HIS A 89 -11.10 2.52 4.81
N LEU A 90 -10.33 2.12 3.80
CA LEU A 90 -10.68 2.31 2.39
C LEU A 90 -11.95 1.54 2.01
N GLU A 91 -12.12 0.30 2.49
CA GLU A 91 -13.36 -0.49 2.35
C GLU A 91 -14.58 0.22 2.96
N LYS A 92 -14.42 0.74 4.19
CA LYS A 92 -15.46 1.50 4.88
C LYS A 92 -15.85 2.75 4.11
N LEU A 93 -14.88 3.49 3.58
CA LEU A 93 -15.12 4.68 2.76
C LEU A 93 -15.94 4.35 1.50
N VAL A 94 -15.67 3.21 0.84
CA VAL A 94 -16.49 2.75 -0.30
C VAL A 94 -17.91 2.41 0.13
N ALA A 95 -18.07 1.72 1.27
CA ALA A 95 -19.38 1.34 1.79
C ALA A 95 -20.25 2.56 2.14
N GLU A 96 -19.69 3.54 2.84
CA GLU A 96 -20.39 4.78 3.24
C GLU A 96 -20.85 5.61 2.04
N ASN A 97 -20.07 5.60 0.96
CA ASN A 97 -20.36 6.40 -0.24
C ASN A 97 -21.09 5.60 -1.33
N SER A 98 -21.32 4.30 -1.13
CA SER A 98 -21.85 3.40 -2.16
C SER A 98 -23.21 3.80 -2.73
N TYR A 99 -24.04 4.47 -1.94
CA TYR A 99 -25.42 4.83 -2.32
C TYR A 99 -25.50 5.85 -3.46
N PHE A 100 -24.44 6.63 -3.70
CA PHE A 100 -24.41 7.64 -4.77
C PHE A 100 -23.35 7.40 -5.84
N LEU A 101 -22.55 6.35 -5.69
CA LEU A 101 -21.55 6.00 -6.67
C LEU A 101 -22.17 5.20 -7.81
N SER A 102 -21.72 5.46 -9.04
CA SER A 102 -22.04 4.58 -10.17
C SER A 102 -21.54 3.15 -9.89
N SER A 103 -22.23 2.14 -10.43
CA SER A 103 -21.82 0.74 -10.30
C SER A 103 -20.40 0.48 -10.79
N TYR A 104 -19.96 1.24 -11.81
CA TYR A 104 -18.59 1.19 -12.32
C TYR A 104 -17.56 1.60 -11.24
N ASN A 105 -17.80 2.75 -10.58
CA ASN A 105 -16.91 3.26 -9.54
C ASN A 105 -16.82 2.27 -8.38
N ILE A 106 -17.95 1.72 -7.94
CA ILE A 106 -18.00 0.70 -6.88
C ILE A 106 -17.17 -0.52 -7.28
N ARG A 107 -17.40 -1.08 -8.47
CA ARG A 107 -16.67 -2.27 -8.94
C ARG A 107 -15.17 -2.03 -9.05
N SER A 108 -14.78 -0.88 -9.60
CA SER A 108 -13.38 -0.48 -9.73
C SER A 108 -12.69 -0.32 -8.38
N SER A 109 -13.34 0.37 -7.43
CA SER A 109 -12.82 0.55 -6.07
C SER A 109 -12.67 -0.77 -5.33
N LEU A 110 -13.69 -1.65 -5.37
CA LEU A 110 -13.64 -2.97 -4.75
C LEU A 110 -12.56 -3.87 -5.36
N LYS A 111 -12.37 -3.81 -6.70
CA LYS A 111 -11.30 -4.53 -7.37
C LYS A 111 -9.92 -4.05 -6.89
N THR A 112 -9.72 -2.74 -6.82
CA THR A 112 -8.48 -2.14 -6.32
C THR A 112 -8.19 -2.57 -4.88
N ILE A 113 -9.19 -2.58 -4.00
CA ILE A 113 -9.06 -3.05 -2.61
C ILE A 113 -8.64 -4.52 -2.58
N ALA A 114 -9.28 -5.38 -3.37
CA ALA A 114 -8.94 -6.80 -3.43
C ALA A 114 -7.48 -7.01 -3.88
N ASP A 115 -7.02 -6.24 -4.86
CA ASP A 115 -5.63 -6.29 -5.33
C ASP A 115 -4.65 -5.84 -4.23
N LEU A 116 -4.97 -4.75 -3.50
CA LEU A 116 -4.16 -4.31 -2.34
C LEU A 116 -4.07 -5.39 -1.25
N LYS A 117 -5.19 -6.04 -0.91
CA LYS A 117 -5.21 -7.16 0.05
C LYS A 117 -4.32 -8.31 -0.42
N HIS A 118 -4.42 -8.69 -1.68
CA HIS A 118 -3.58 -9.74 -2.26
C HIS A 118 -2.09 -9.38 -2.20
N THR A 119 -1.72 -8.13 -2.53
CA THR A 119 -0.32 -7.68 -2.42
C THR A 119 0.21 -7.72 -0.99
N LEU A 120 -0.61 -7.33 0.00
CA LEU A 120 -0.27 -7.40 1.41
C LEU A 120 -0.04 -8.84 1.88
N GLU A 121 -0.92 -9.78 1.52
CA GLU A 121 -0.78 -11.20 1.89
C GLU A 121 0.46 -11.84 1.26
N ASN A 122 0.77 -11.48 0.01
CA ASN A 122 1.99 -11.91 -0.66
C ASN A 122 3.24 -11.41 0.07
N LEU A 123 3.25 -10.14 0.49
CA LEU A 123 4.33 -9.55 1.27
C LEU A 123 4.50 -10.20 2.63
N ILE A 124 3.39 -10.41 3.35
CA ILE A 124 3.41 -11.11 4.63
C ILE A 124 4.02 -12.51 4.45
N SER A 125 3.65 -13.22 3.39
CA SER A 125 4.16 -14.57 3.12
C SER A 125 5.65 -14.58 2.77
N GLN A 126 6.15 -13.55 2.09
CA GLN A 126 7.57 -13.41 1.73
C GLN A 126 8.45 -13.01 2.92
N LEU A 127 8.03 -12.01 3.71
CA LEU A 127 8.86 -11.46 4.79
C LEU A 127 8.61 -12.12 6.15
N LEU A 128 7.42 -12.68 6.40
CA LEU A 128 7.14 -13.57 7.54
C LEU A 128 6.94 -14.98 6.99
N PRO A 129 8.00 -15.70 6.62
CA PRO A 129 7.88 -17.09 6.24
C PRO A 129 7.21 -17.82 7.41
N LYS A 130 5.95 -18.24 7.20
CA LYS A 130 5.24 -19.11 8.13
C LYS A 130 6.17 -20.28 8.37
N LYS A 131 6.42 -20.66 9.63
CA LYS A 131 7.22 -21.83 9.99
C LYS A 131 6.77 -23.01 9.12
N LYS A 132 7.47 -23.25 8.01
CA LYS A 132 7.20 -24.42 7.20
C LYS A 132 7.72 -25.56 8.03
N PHE A 133 6.82 -26.52 8.24
CA PHE A 133 7.05 -27.74 8.97
C PHE A 133 8.31 -28.40 8.40
N SER A 134 9.46 -28.11 9.01
CA SER A 134 10.71 -28.76 8.69
C SER A 134 10.60 -30.13 9.33
N PHE A 135 10.29 -31.14 8.53
CA PHE A 135 10.60 -32.51 8.92
C PHE A 135 12.11 -32.57 9.11
N LYS A 136 12.54 -32.50 10.37
CA LYS A 136 13.92 -32.67 10.78
C LYS A 136 14.25 -34.13 10.49
N ASN A 137 14.75 -34.42 9.28
CA ASN A 137 15.27 -35.75 8.97
C ASN A 137 16.44 -35.98 9.91
N LYS A 138 16.23 -36.80 10.96
CA LYS A 138 17.33 -37.44 11.67
C LYS A 138 18.00 -38.33 10.63
N ALA A 139 19.06 -37.84 9.99
CA ALA A 139 19.97 -38.70 9.26
C ALA A 139 20.47 -39.74 10.28
N ALA A 140 20.04 -40.98 10.09
CA ALA A 140 20.57 -42.11 10.83
C ALA A 140 22.08 -42.12 10.58
N THR A 141 22.84 -41.91 11.65
CA THR A 141 24.28 -42.15 11.68
C THR A 141 24.50 -43.60 11.26
N LYS A 142 24.83 -43.83 9.98
CA LYS A 142 25.51 -45.06 9.59
C LYS A 142 26.91 -44.96 10.17
N LYS A 143 27.10 -45.55 11.36
CA LYS A 143 28.42 -45.99 11.79
C LYS A 143 28.82 -47.11 10.83
N ASP A 144 29.60 -46.78 9.81
CA ASP A 144 30.42 -47.79 9.15
C ASP A 144 31.45 -48.26 10.19
N THR A 145 31.12 -49.38 10.83
CA THR A 145 32.06 -50.14 11.64
C THR A 145 33.08 -50.75 10.70
N THR A 146 34.20 -50.05 10.52
CA THR A 146 35.46 -50.62 10.04
C THR A 146 35.89 -51.70 11.04
N ASN A 147 35.64 -52.97 10.74
CA ASN A 147 36.26 -54.10 11.45
C ASN A 147 37.50 -54.53 10.66
N ASN A 148 38.66 -54.03 11.10
CA ASN A 148 39.97 -54.47 10.63
C ASN A 148 40.72 -54.95 11.88
N ASN A 149 40.82 -56.26 12.08
CA ASN A 149 41.55 -56.86 13.21
C ASN A 149 42.57 -57.86 12.67
N ASN A 150 43.82 -57.41 12.61
CA ASN A 150 45.00 -58.20 12.30
C ASN A 150 46.01 -58.06 13.45
N ASN A 151 46.14 -59.05 14.34
CA ASN A 151 47.37 -59.28 15.14
C ASN A 151 47.32 -60.50 16.11
N ASN A 152 47.93 -61.60 15.65
CA ASN A 152 48.90 -62.54 16.27
C ASN A 152 49.05 -62.63 17.82
N THR A 153 48.98 -63.87 18.39
CA THR A 153 49.80 -64.38 19.53
C THR A 153 49.88 -65.94 19.61
N VAL A 154 50.98 -66.52 19.11
CA VAL A 154 51.96 -67.47 19.72
C VAL A 154 51.53 -68.54 20.79
N THR A 155 51.61 -69.85 20.40
CA THR A 155 52.04 -71.14 21.08
C THR A 155 51.48 -71.58 22.46
N PRO A 156 51.54 -72.88 22.87
CA PRO A 156 52.58 -73.93 22.68
C PRO A 156 52.28 -75.03 21.66
#